data_AF-A0A7D5RP94-F1
#
_entry.id   AF-A0A7D5RP94-F1
#
_cell.length_a   1.000
_cell.length_b   1.000
_cell.length_c   1.000
_cell.angle_alpha   90.00
_cell.angle_beta   90.00
_cell.angle_gamma   90.00
#
_symmetry.space_group_name_H-M   'P 1'
#
loop_
_entity.id
_entity.type
_entity.pdbx_description
1 polymer ?
#
loop_
_entity_poly.entity_id
_entity_poly.type
_entity_poly.pdbx_seq_one_letter_code
_entity_poly.pdbx_strand_id
1 'polypeptide(L)'
;MEETTKISRATMADKFIDLANEFTKSEPKERVGAAIMFAAARYNAFEAFSKSSDLLRDKNDAISWYSREYQRMLEANIEDLLNAGDKATSNK
;
A
#
# COMPACT_ATOMS: atom_id res chain seq x y z
N MET A 1 17.43 29.27 2.08
CA MET A 1 16.29 28.50 1.53
C MET A 1 16.33 27.15 2.21
N GLU A 2 15.36 26.82 3.05
CA GLU A 2 15.29 25.48 3.64
C GLU A 2 15.03 24.46 2.52
N GLU A 3 15.98 23.55 2.30
CA GLU A 3 15.70 22.32 1.55
C GLU A 3 14.64 21.54 2.32
N THR A 4 13.40 21.58 1.84
CA THR A 4 12.35 20.71 2.35
C THR A 4 12.70 19.27 1.98
N THR A 5 13.27 18.53 2.92
CA THR A 5 13.63 17.12 2.76
C THR A 5 12.36 16.33 2.43
N LYS A 6 12.25 15.82 1.20
CA LYS A 6 11.13 14.97 0.79
C LYS A 6 11.08 13.71 1.67
N ILE A 7 9.90 13.43 2.21
CA ILE A 7 9.64 12.19 2.95
C ILE A 7 9.70 11.01 1.97
N SER A 8 10.38 9.94 2.36
CA SER A 8 10.49 8.74 1.52
C SER A 8 9.16 7.97 1.42
N ARG A 9 8.98 7.17 0.37
CA ARG A 9 7.80 6.29 0.23
C ARG A 9 7.65 5.32 1.40
N ALA A 10 8.76 4.75 1.87
CA ALA A 10 8.77 3.83 3.02
C ALA A 10 8.27 4.55 4.27
N THR A 11 8.81 5.74 4.57
CA THR A 11 8.39 6.53 5.73
C THR A 11 6.92 6.94 5.66
N MET A 12 6.37 7.21 4.46
CA MET A 12 4.93 7.45 4.30
C MET A 12 4.11 6.17 4.57
N ALA A 13 4.55 5.03 4.05
CA ALA A 13 3.90 3.74 4.28
C ALA A 13 3.88 3.37 5.77
N ASP A 14 5.01 3.54 6.47
CA ASP A 14 5.12 3.28 7.91
C ASP A 14 4.08 4.09 8.70
N LYS A 15 3.90 5.38 8.38
CA LYS A 15 2.87 6.21 9.01
C LYS A 15 1.44 5.71 8.78
N PHE A 16 1.15 5.12 7.61
CA PHE A 16 -0.15 4.50 7.36
C PHE A 16 -0.33 3.20 8.13
N ILE A 17 0.75 2.41 8.27
CA ILE A 17 0.76 1.18 9.06
C ILE A 17 0.61 1.48 10.56
N ASP A 18 1.26 2.52 11.07
CA ASP A 18 1.08 2.96 12.46
C ASP A 18 -0.38 3.27 12.75
N LEU A 19 -1.06 3.99 11.86
CA LEU A 19 -2.49 4.26 11.98
C LEU A 19 -3.34 2.97 11.89
N ALA A 20 -2.97 2.03 11.01
CA ALA A 20 -3.64 0.73 10.94
C ALA A 20 -3.47 -0.09 12.24
N ASN A 21 -2.29 -0.01 12.86
CA ASN A 21 -2.02 -0.66 14.14
C ASN A 21 -2.87 -0.08 15.27
N GLU A 22 -3.17 1.23 15.24
CA GLU A 22 -4.13 1.85 16.16
C GLU A 22 -5.53 1.25 16.01
N PHE A 23 -6.03 1.07 14.78
CA PHE A 23 -7.33 0.41 14.54
C PHE A 23 -7.34 -1.06 14.99
N THR A 24 -6.20 -1.75 14.90
CA THR A 24 -6.07 -3.16 15.32
C THR A 24 -6.24 -3.34 16.84
N LYS A 25 -6.20 -2.26 17.63
CA LYS A 25 -6.50 -2.31 19.07
C LYS A 25 -7.97 -2.60 19.35
N SER A 26 -8.87 -2.32 18.41
CA SER A 26 -10.33 -2.49 18.58
C SER A 26 -11.02 -3.27 17.46
N GLU A 27 -10.35 -3.51 16.33
CA GLU A 27 -10.91 -4.22 15.17
C GLU A 27 -10.01 -5.41 14.75
N PRO A 28 -10.57 -6.50 14.21
CA PRO A 28 -9.79 -7.62 13.68
C PRO A 28 -8.87 -7.18 12.53
N LYS A 29 -7.68 -7.79 12.44
CA LYS A 29 -6.67 -7.48 11.42
C LYS A 29 -7.21 -7.62 10.00
N GLU A 30 -8.09 -8.59 9.77
CA GLU A 30 -8.74 -8.85 8.49
C GLU A 30 -9.59 -7.65 8.05
N ARG A 31 -10.32 -7.04 8.99
CA ARG A 31 -11.15 -5.87 8.73
C ARG A 31 -10.31 -4.62 8.51
N VAL A 32 -9.25 -4.44 9.30
CA VAL A 32 -8.30 -3.32 9.11
C VAL A 32 -7.61 -3.44 7.76
N GLY A 33 -7.16 -4.64 7.37
CA GLY A 33 -6.57 -4.90 6.06
C GLY A 33 -7.51 -4.56 4.90
N ALA A 34 -8.78 -4.99 4.98
CA ALA A 34 -9.79 -4.63 3.98
C ALA A 34 -10.03 -3.11 3.90
N ALA A 35 -10.03 -2.42 5.05
CA ALA A 35 -10.15 -0.96 5.10
C ALA A 35 -8.96 -0.24 4.44
N ILE A 36 -7.73 -0.74 4.63
CA ILE A 36 -6.53 -0.21 3.95
C ILE A 36 -6.65 -0.38 2.43
N MET A 37 -7.05 -1.57 1.95
CA MET A 37 -7.24 -1.81 0.51
C MET A 37 -8.26 -0.83 -0.08
N PHE A 38 -9.37 -0.60 0.62
CA PHE A 38 -10.38 0.36 0.19
C PHE A 38 -9.87 1.81 0.20
N ALA A 39 -9.11 2.21 1.22
CA ALA A 39 -8.50 3.54 1.30
C ALA A 39 -7.50 3.78 0.17
N ALA A 40 -6.62 2.79 -0.11
CA ALA A 40 -5.67 2.84 -1.21
C ALA A 40 -6.38 2.98 -2.56
N ALA A 41 -7.43 2.19 -2.80
CA ALA A 41 -8.22 2.27 -4.03
C ALA A 41 -8.83 3.67 -4.24
N ARG A 42 -9.38 4.29 -3.17
CA ARG A 42 -9.95 5.65 -3.24
C ARG A 42 -8.90 6.70 -3.55
N TYR A 43 -7.74 6.62 -2.89
CA TYR A 43 -6.66 7.59 -3.11
C TYR A 43 -6.08 7.46 -4.53
N ASN A 44 -5.86 6.23 -4.99
CA ASN A 44 -5.35 5.96 -6.33
C ASN A 44 -6.34 6.37 -7.44
N ALA A 45 -7.64 6.18 -7.22
CA ALA A 45 -8.66 6.69 -8.15
C ALA A 45 -8.67 8.22 -8.22
N PHE A 46 -8.50 8.91 -7.09
CA PHE A 46 -8.37 10.36 -7.05
C PHE A 46 -7.09 10.85 -7.76
N GLU A 47 -5.97 10.14 -7.58
CA GLU A 47 -4.72 10.44 -8.26
C GLU A 47 -4.87 10.30 -9.79
N ALA A 48 -5.48 9.20 -10.24
CA ALA A 48 -5.75 8.95 -11.66
C ALA A 48 -6.62 10.05 -12.27
N PHE A 49 -7.68 10.44 -11.56
CA PHE A 49 -8.54 11.55 -11.94
C PHE A 49 -7.75 12.87 -12.05
N SER A 50 -6.85 13.13 -11.10
CA SER A 50 -6.07 14.38 -11.06
C SER A 50 -5.05 14.49 -12.21
N LYS A 51 -4.64 13.37 -12.81
CA LYS A 51 -3.67 13.34 -13.91
C LYS A 51 -4.29 13.21 -15.30
N SER A 52 -5.55 12.78 -15.38
CA SER A 52 -6.21 12.51 -16.65
C SER A 52 -7.02 13.72 -17.14
N SER A 53 -6.89 14.05 -18.43
CA SER A 53 -7.78 15.00 -19.11
C SER A 53 -9.12 14.37 -19.53
N ASP A 54 -9.19 13.04 -19.58
CA ASP A 54 -10.38 12.25 -19.92
C ASP A 54 -10.31 10.89 -19.20
N LEU A 55 -10.79 10.86 -17.96
CA LEU A 55 -10.73 9.66 -17.13
C LEU A 55 -11.58 8.52 -17.71
N LEU A 56 -12.62 8.82 -18.51
CA LEU A 56 -13.45 7.77 -19.11
C LEU A 56 -12.63 6.95 -20.10
N ARG A 57 -11.84 7.62 -20.94
CA ARG A 57 -10.90 6.97 -21.86
C ARG A 57 -9.79 6.23 -21.11
N ASP A 58 -9.22 6.84 -20.08
CA ASP A 58 -8.03 6.32 -19.39
C ASP A 58 -8.36 5.29 -18.28
N LYS A 59 -9.65 5.07 -17.98
CA LYS A 59 -10.15 4.26 -16.85
C LYS A 59 -9.52 2.87 -16.79
N ASN A 60 -9.55 2.13 -17.90
CA ASN A 60 -9.12 0.74 -17.91
C ASN A 60 -7.61 0.63 -17.72
N ASP A 61 -6.84 1.54 -18.32
CA ASP A 61 -5.39 1.60 -18.17
C ASP A 61 -5.00 1.93 -16.73
N ALA A 62 -5.69 2.88 -16.09
CA ALA A 62 -5.49 3.21 -14.69
C ALA A 62 -5.77 1.99 -13.78
N ILE A 63 -6.93 1.34 -13.92
CA ILE A 63 -7.26 0.14 -13.14
C ILE A 63 -6.19 -0.94 -13.32
N SER A 64 -5.82 -1.20 -14.58
CA SER A 64 -4.83 -2.21 -14.94
C SER A 64 -3.46 -1.92 -14.32
N TRP A 65 -3.03 -0.65 -14.32
CA TRP A 65 -1.76 -0.23 -13.72
C TRP A 65 -1.77 -0.38 -12.20
N TYR A 66 -2.79 0.16 -11.52
CA TYR A 66 -2.87 0.13 -10.06
C TYR A 66 -3.00 -1.30 -9.50
N SER A 67 -3.79 -2.15 -10.16
CA SER A 67 -3.92 -3.56 -9.77
C SER A 67 -2.61 -4.32 -9.89
N ARG A 68 -1.87 -4.16 -10.99
CA ARG A 68 -0.56 -4.80 -11.17
C ARG A 68 0.46 -4.34 -10.13
N GLU A 69 0.51 -3.04 -9.86
CA GLU A 69 1.49 -2.50 -8.91
C GLU A 69 1.17 -2.97 -7.48
N TYR A 70 -0.10 -2.99 -7.09
CA TYR A 70 -0.52 -3.55 -5.80
C TYR A 70 -0.15 -5.03 -5.67
N GLN A 71 -0.44 -5.84 -6.70
CA GLN A 71 -0.08 -7.26 -6.72
C GLN A 71 1.43 -7.46 -6.54
N ARG A 72 2.25 -6.74 -7.33
CA ARG A 72 3.71 -6.81 -7.25
C ARG A 72 4.24 -6.48 -5.85
N MET A 73 3.70 -5.44 -5.21
CA MET A 73 4.10 -5.06 -3.86
C MET A 73 3.67 -6.10 -2.82
N LEU A 74 2.46 -6.65 -2.95
CA LEU A 74 1.96 -7.68 -2.06
C LEU A 74 2.80 -8.96 -2.14
N GLU A 75 3.10 -9.42 -3.36
CA GLU A 75 3.96 -10.59 -3.62
C GLU A 75 5.33 -10.41 -2.95
N ALA A 76 5.99 -9.28 -3.17
CA ALA A 76 7.30 -9.00 -2.58
C ALA A 76 7.27 -9.03 -1.03
N ASN A 77 6.22 -8.47 -0.41
CA ASN A 77 6.11 -8.47 1.06
C ASN A 77 5.83 -9.89 1.61
N ILE A 78 5.06 -10.71 0.90
CA ILE A 78 4.83 -12.10 1.28
C ILE A 78 6.14 -12.89 1.19
N GLU A 79 6.91 -12.72 0.10
CA GLU A 79 8.22 -13.34 -0.06
C GLU A 79 9.18 -12.94 1.07
N ASP A 80 9.23 -11.66 1.44
CA ASP A 80 10.03 -11.18 2.56
C ASP A 80 9.65 -11.85 3.89
N LEU A 81 8.34 -12.02 4.16
CA LEU A 81 7.85 -12.68 5.36
C LEU A 81 8.17 -14.18 5.38
N LEU A 82 8.05 -14.87 4.24
CA LEU A 82 8.43 -16.28 4.11
C LEU A 82 9.93 -16.47 4.38
N ASN A 83 10.76 -15.63 3.74
CA ASN A 83 12.22 -15.65 3.91
C ASN A 83 12.64 -15.34 5.36
N ALA A 84 11.92 -14.45 6.05
CA ALA A 84 12.17 -14.15 7.46
C ALA A 84 11.78 -15.34 8.37
N GLY A 85 10.67 -16.02 8.06
CA GLY A 85 10.21 -17.22 8.76
C GLY A 85 11.21 -18.38 8.65
N ASP A 86 11.72 -18.64 7.45
CA ASP A 86 12.70 -19.72 7.20
C ASP A 86 14.03 -19.51 7.94
N LYS A 87 14.48 -18.25 8.06
CA LYS A 87 15.66 -17.91 8.87
C LYS A 87 15.42 -18.12 10.37
N ALA A 88 14.21 -17.84 10.85
CA ALA A 88 13.86 -18.02 12.26
C ALA A 88 13.75 -19.50 12.66
N THR A 89 13.40 -20.38 11.73
CA THR A 89 13.31 -21.84 11.96
C THR A 89 14.63 -22.57 11.78
N SER A 90 15.54 -22.06 10.93
CA SER A 90 16.86 -22.67 10.68
C SER A 90 17.92 -22.40 11.77
N ASN A 91 17.66 -21.44 12.68
CA ASN A 91 18.53 -21.10 13.81
C ASN A 91 18.10 -21.78 15.15
N LYS A 92 17.21 -22.78 15.09
CA LYS A 92 16.82 -23.63 16.22
C LYS A 92 17.39 -25.04 16.04
#